data_AF-A0A1V4U9U4-F1
#
_entry.id   AF-A0A1V4U9U4-F1
#
_cell.length_a   1.000
_cell.length_b   1.000
_cell.length_c   1.000
_cell.angle_alpha   90.00
_cell.angle_beta   90.00
_cell.angle_gamma   90.00
#
_symmetry.space_group_name_H-M   'P 1'
#
loop_
_entity.id
_entity.type
_entity.pdbx_description
1 polymer ?
#
loop_
_entity_poly.entity_id
_entity_poly.type
_entity_poly.pdbx_seq_one_letter_code
_entity_poly.pdbx_strand_id
1 'polypeptide(L)'
;MNPDISLHPAVHEVEFWKRYRALLRMTRHLAGGERLIRALQEETAIPEKTRDEAIGPLKEEHAQNLSAFHDFLVNFASLALQGLHRVDIALEFSFTQEGVPRCHRGFLHVDGHPRDLPVEECQRLLACLPLTGEDPHPEQSLLRFYEAMEQRFDRDQKGELDRCSLEIRQEIYPGSAFHARLHLPAQVFIEGISR
;
A
#
# COMPACT_ATOMS: atom_id res chain seq x y z
N MET A 1 -6.85 -26.84 16.28
CA MET A 1 -7.73 -25.83 16.90
C MET A 1 -6.98 -25.25 18.09
N ASN A 2 -6.26 -24.15 17.88
CA ASN A 2 -5.68 -23.40 18.98
C ASN A 2 -6.77 -22.46 19.52
N PRO A 3 -6.95 -22.35 20.85
CA PRO A 3 -7.89 -21.39 21.40
C PRO A 3 -7.42 -20.00 21.01
N ASP A 4 -8.31 -19.22 20.40
CA ASP A 4 -8.09 -17.80 20.11
C ASP A 4 -7.61 -17.12 21.40
N ILE A 5 -6.34 -16.74 21.42
CA ILE A 5 -5.81 -15.83 22.44
C ILE A 5 -6.41 -14.47 22.10
N SER A 6 -7.64 -14.24 22.51
CA SER A 6 -8.25 -12.92 22.46
C SER A 6 -7.55 -12.06 23.50
N LEU A 7 -6.70 -11.15 23.02
CA LEU A 7 -6.07 -10.16 23.87
C LEU A 7 -7.15 -9.34 24.57
N HIS A 8 -7.00 -9.11 25.87
CA HIS A 8 -7.90 -8.22 26.61
C HIS A 8 -7.95 -6.85 25.90
N PRO A 9 -9.13 -6.23 25.69
CA PRO A 9 -9.28 -5.03 24.86
C PRO A 9 -8.29 -3.89 25.20
N ALA A 10 -8.05 -3.65 26.50
CA ALA A 10 -7.07 -2.65 26.95
C ALA A 10 -5.61 -2.96 26.54
N VAL A 11 -5.23 -4.24 26.49
CA VAL A 11 -3.90 -4.67 26.03
C VAL A 11 -3.80 -4.57 24.51
N HIS A 12 -4.89 -4.90 23.81
CA HIS A 12 -4.98 -4.74 22.35
C HIS A 12 -4.79 -3.28 21.94
N GLU A 13 -5.49 -2.33 22.57
CA GLU A 13 -5.35 -0.90 22.26
C GLU A 13 -3.91 -0.39 22.46
N VAL A 14 -3.29 -0.72 23.60
CA VAL A 14 -1.91 -0.28 23.88
C VAL A 14 -0.94 -0.83 22.84
N GLU A 15 -1.05 -2.11 22.50
CA GLU A 15 -0.18 -2.74 21.51
C GLU A 15 -0.46 -2.21 20.10
N PHE A 16 -1.72 -1.96 19.73
CA PHE A 16 -2.10 -1.35 18.46
C PHE A 16 -1.44 0.01 18.27
N TRP A 17 -1.62 0.94 19.23
CA TRP A 17 -1.05 2.27 19.13
C TRP A 17 0.48 2.27 19.17
N LYS A 18 1.07 1.34 19.91
CA LYS A 18 2.53 1.13 19.92
C LYS A 18 3.04 0.69 18.54
N ARG A 19 2.38 -0.28 17.90
CA ARG A 19 2.74 -0.72 16.54
C ARG A 19 2.48 0.36 15.51
N TYR A 20 1.37 1.08 15.59
CA TYR A 20 1.09 2.21 14.70
C TYR A 20 2.19 3.28 14.79
N ARG A 21 2.61 3.65 16.02
CA ARG A 21 3.72 4.61 16.21
C ARG A 21 5.04 4.11 15.63
N ALA A 22 5.32 2.80 15.73
CA ALA A 22 6.50 2.20 15.12
C ALA A 22 6.43 2.31 13.59
N LEU A 23 5.27 1.98 13.00
CA LEU A 23 5.01 2.08 11.57
C LEU A 23 5.26 3.51 11.06
N LEU A 24 4.73 4.52 11.76
CA LEU A 24 4.98 5.94 11.42
C LEU A 24 6.45 6.35 11.50
N ARG A 25 7.25 5.71 12.36
CA ARG A 25 8.70 5.96 12.43
C ARG A 25 9.42 5.31 11.26
N MET A 26 9.04 4.09 10.90
CA MET A 26 9.60 3.38 9.75
C MET A 26 9.30 4.13 8.45
N THR A 27 8.06 4.59 8.24
CA THR A 27 7.70 5.43 7.07
C THR A 27 8.59 6.68 6.97
N ARG A 28 8.80 7.38 8.09
CA ARG A 28 9.68 8.56 8.13
C ARG A 28 11.14 8.23 7.83
N HIS A 29 11.61 7.08 8.32
CA HIS A 29 12.96 6.60 8.06
C HIS A 29 13.16 6.29 6.57
N LEU A 30 12.22 5.56 5.96
CA LEU A 30 12.22 5.26 4.52
C LEU A 30 12.21 6.53 3.68
N ALA A 31 11.30 7.47 3.96
CA ALA A 31 11.26 8.76 3.26
C ALA A 31 12.54 9.61 3.48
N GLY A 32 13.25 9.40 4.59
CA GLY A 32 14.57 9.99 4.82
C GLY A 32 15.64 9.38 3.92
N GLY A 33 15.67 8.04 3.83
CA GLY A 33 16.59 7.30 2.96
C GLY A 33 16.40 7.61 1.48
N GLU A 34 15.16 7.65 1.00
CA GLU A 34 14.84 7.99 -0.38
C GLU A 34 15.33 9.42 -0.74
N ARG A 35 15.06 10.40 0.15
CA ARG A 35 15.54 11.78 -0.03
C ARG A 35 17.07 11.86 -0.08
N LEU A 36 17.76 11.08 0.75
CA LEU A 36 19.23 11.04 0.74
C LEU A 36 19.76 10.44 -0.57
N ILE A 37 19.21 9.32 -1.01
CA ILE A 37 19.58 8.68 -2.28
C ILE A 37 19.39 9.66 -3.44
N ARG A 38 18.24 10.34 -3.48
CA ARG A 38 17.93 11.33 -4.52
C ARG A 38 18.88 12.52 -4.48
N ALA A 39 19.16 13.07 -3.29
CA ALA A 39 20.10 14.18 -3.14
C ALA A 39 21.50 13.80 -3.63
N LEU A 40 21.96 12.58 -3.33
CA LEU A 40 23.24 12.07 -3.82
C LEU A 40 23.24 11.88 -5.34
N GLN A 41 22.14 11.42 -5.94
CA GLN A 41 22.01 11.28 -7.40
C GLN A 41 22.06 12.61 -8.14
N GLU A 42 21.42 13.64 -7.58
CA GLU A 42 21.38 14.99 -8.14
C GLU A 42 22.68 15.77 -7.90
N GLU A 43 23.53 15.34 -6.96
CA GLU A 43 24.82 15.98 -6.68
C GLU A 43 25.81 15.78 -7.84
N THR A 44 26.28 16.91 -8.39
CA THR A 44 27.17 16.94 -9.57
C THR A 44 28.62 17.23 -9.21
N ALA A 45 28.88 17.67 -7.96
CA ALA A 45 30.24 17.92 -7.48
C ALA A 45 31.02 16.63 -7.19
N ILE A 46 30.33 15.52 -6.92
CA ILE A 46 30.95 14.22 -6.64
C ILE A 46 31.21 13.49 -7.97
N PRO A 47 32.42 12.93 -8.19
CA PRO A 47 32.69 12.10 -9.36
C PRO A 47 31.68 10.96 -9.48
N GLU A 48 31.17 10.73 -10.68
CA GLU A 48 30.10 9.77 -10.95
C GLU A 48 30.38 8.37 -10.38
N LYS A 49 31.60 7.85 -10.56
CA LYS A 49 32.01 6.55 -10.01
C LYS A 49 31.89 6.48 -8.48
N THR A 50 32.35 7.52 -7.79
CA THR A 50 32.29 7.59 -6.32
C THR A 50 30.85 7.76 -5.83
N ARG A 51 30.04 8.49 -6.59
CA ARG A 51 28.61 8.65 -6.32
C ARG A 51 27.87 7.31 -6.46
N ASP A 52 28.14 6.55 -7.53
CA ASP A 52 27.51 5.25 -7.76
C ASP A 52 27.94 4.21 -6.73
N GLU A 53 29.23 4.20 -6.35
CA GLU A 53 29.78 3.34 -5.28
C GLU A 53 29.13 3.62 -3.91
N ALA A 54 28.74 4.87 -3.64
CA ALA A 54 28.04 5.24 -2.42
C ALA A 54 26.53 4.93 -2.48
N ILE A 55 25.89 5.15 -3.64
CA ILE A 55 24.45 4.98 -3.81
C ILE A 55 24.04 3.51 -3.82
N GLY A 56 24.86 2.62 -4.41
CA GLY A 56 24.55 1.19 -4.50
C GLY A 56 24.18 0.57 -3.15
N PRO A 57 25.07 0.62 -2.15
CA PRO A 57 24.79 0.11 -0.81
C PRO A 57 23.58 0.76 -0.13
N LEU A 58 23.39 2.08 -0.32
CA LEU A 58 22.23 2.80 0.24
C LEU A 58 20.91 2.32 -0.37
N LYS A 59 20.88 2.03 -1.67
CA LYS A 59 19.70 1.45 -2.33
C LYS A 59 19.41 0.05 -1.86
N GLU A 60 20.43 -0.78 -1.68
CA GLU A 60 20.28 -2.13 -1.15
C GLU A 60 19.74 -2.13 0.28
N GLU A 61 20.32 -1.30 1.16
CA GLU A 61 19.83 -1.10 2.53
C GLU A 61 18.39 -0.58 2.54
N HIS A 62 18.08 0.39 1.70
CA HIS A 62 16.72 0.93 1.58
C HIS A 62 15.71 -0.13 1.14
N ALA A 63 16.07 -0.99 0.17
CA ALA A 63 15.22 -2.10 -0.27
C ALA A 63 14.99 -3.16 0.82
N GLN A 64 16.01 -3.44 1.64
CA GLN A 64 15.87 -4.32 2.81
C GLN A 64 14.93 -3.71 3.85
N ASN A 65 15.11 -2.44 4.18
CA ASN A 65 14.25 -1.71 5.10
C ASN A 65 12.80 -1.63 4.60
N LEU A 66 12.59 -1.48 3.29
CA LEU A 66 11.27 -1.52 2.68
C LEU A 66 10.62 -2.90 2.83
N SER A 67 11.38 -3.97 2.65
CA SER A 67 10.86 -5.33 2.84
C SER A 67 10.49 -5.61 4.29
N ALA A 68 11.31 -5.17 5.26
CA ALA A 68 10.97 -5.25 6.68
C ALA A 68 9.73 -4.40 7.03
N PHE A 69 9.57 -3.24 6.39
CA PHE A 69 8.38 -2.39 6.53
C PHE A 69 7.12 -3.09 6.03
N HIS A 70 7.19 -3.76 4.88
CA HIS A 70 6.10 -4.54 4.34
C HIS A 70 5.60 -5.60 5.33
N ASP A 71 6.53 -6.42 5.84
CA ASP A 71 6.19 -7.46 6.82
C ASP A 71 5.55 -6.85 8.08
N PHE A 72 6.06 -5.69 8.52
CA PHE A 72 5.49 -4.97 9.65
C PHE A 72 4.09 -4.42 9.36
N LEU A 73 3.85 -3.88 8.16
CA LEU A 73 2.55 -3.37 7.72
C LEU A 73 1.51 -4.49 7.65
N VAL A 74 1.87 -5.65 7.09
CA VAL A 74 0.99 -6.83 7.03
C VAL A 74 0.62 -7.31 8.44
N ASN A 75 1.61 -7.38 9.33
CA ASN A 75 1.39 -7.76 10.73
C ASN A 75 0.53 -6.73 11.51
N PHE A 76 0.72 -5.44 11.23
CA PHE A 76 -0.08 -4.36 11.81
C PHE A 76 -1.54 -4.44 11.36
N ALA A 77 -1.77 -4.60 10.05
CA ALA A 77 -3.12 -4.69 9.52
C ALA A 77 -3.83 -6.00 9.95
N SER A 78 -3.09 -7.10 10.13
CA SER A 78 -3.62 -8.33 10.73
C SER A 78 -4.03 -8.15 12.20
N LEU A 79 -3.25 -7.40 12.98
CA LEU A 79 -3.63 -7.06 14.37
C LEU A 79 -4.91 -6.22 14.42
N ALA A 80 -5.09 -5.31 13.47
CA ALA A 80 -6.27 -4.46 13.39
C ALA A 80 -7.56 -5.26 13.21
N LEU A 81 -7.51 -6.41 12.51
CA LEU A 81 -8.65 -7.29 12.31
C LEU A 81 -9.20 -7.92 13.59
N GLN A 82 -8.35 -8.03 14.62
CA GLN A 82 -8.72 -8.56 15.92
C GLN A 82 -9.20 -7.46 16.87
N GLY A 83 -9.17 -6.20 16.43
CA GLY A 83 -9.34 -5.01 17.25
C GLY A 83 -10.57 -4.19 16.93
N LEU A 84 -10.66 -3.04 17.59
CA LEU A 84 -11.70 -2.04 17.40
C LEU A 84 -11.33 -0.95 16.38
N HIS A 85 -10.11 -1.00 15.84
CA HIS A 85 -9.57 0.05 14.98
C HIS A 85 -9.81 -0.24 13.51
N ARG A 86 -10.23 0.78 12.77
CA ARG A 86 -10.42 0.70 11.32
C ARG A 86 -9.11 0.98 10.63
N VAL A 87 -8.65 0.05 9.79
CA VAL A 87 -7.43 0.20 9.01
C VAL A 87 -7.72 -0.05 7.55
N ASP A 88 -7.59 0.99 6.75
CA ASP A 88 -7.91 1.00 5.32
C ASP A 88 -6.70 1.50 4.52
N ILE A 89 -6.61 1.07 3.25
CA ILE A 89 -5.56 1.47 2.33
C ILE A 89 -6.21 2.14 1.12
N ALA A 90 -5.73 3.34 0.81
CA ALA A 90 -6.08 4.04 -0.41
C ALA A 90 -4.87 4.07 -1.35
N LEU A 91 -5.09 3.76 -2.63
CA LEU A 91 -4.09 3.81 -3.69
C LEU A 91 -4.58 4.74 -4.81
N GLU A 92 -3.69 5.60 -5.28
CA GLU A 92 -3.87 6.44 -6.47
C GLU A 92 -2.85 6.00 -7.52
N PHE A 93 -3.32 5.58 -8.69
CA PHE A 93 -2.47 4.98 -9.72
C PHE A 93 -2.98 5.21 -11.13
N SER A 94 -2.09 5.05 -12.10
CA SER A 94 -2.41 5.07 -13.52
C SER A 94 -2.11 3.72 -14.17
N PHE A 95 -2.89 3.33 -15.16
CA PHE A 95 -2.65 2.13 -15.95
C PHE A 95 -3.11 2.33 -17.40
N THR A 96 -2.56 1.53 -18.30
CA THR A 96 -2.97 1.44 -19.71
C THR A 96 -3.26 -0.01 -20.04
N GLN A 97 -3.84 -0.30 -21.22
CA GLN A 97 -4.16 -1.67 -21.62
C GLN A 97 -2.93 -2.59 -21.74
N GLU A 98 -1.78 -2.05 -22.14
CA GLU A 98 -0.55 -2.81 -22.38
C GLU A 98 0.60 -2.45 -21.43
N GLY A 99 0.37 -1.51 -20.52
CA GLY A 99 1.41 -0.92 -19.67
C GLY A 99 1.41 -1.45 -18.25
N VAL A 100 2.58 -1.38 -17.61
CA VAL A 100 2.70 -1.68 -16.18
C VAL A 100 1.99 -0.59 -15.37
N PRO A 101 1.02 -0.94 -14.50
CA PRO A 101 0.37 0.02 -13.61
C PRO A 101 1.40 0.76 -12.77
N ARG A 102 1.23 2.06 -12.62
CA ARG A 102 2.13 2.92 -11.86
C ARG A 102 1.38 3.56 -10.71
N CYS A 103 1.82 3.29 -9.50
CA CYS A 103 1.34 3.99 -8.32
C CYS A 103 1.92 5.40 -8.26
N HIS A 104 1.08 6.37 -7.93
CA HIS A 104 1.47 7.76 -7.69
C HIS A 104 1.54 8.07 -6.21
N ARG A 105 0.53 7.62 -5.45
CA ARG A 105 0.39 7.86 -4.02
C ARG A 105 -0.36 6.71 -3.38
N GLY A 106 -0.11 6.49 -2.10
CA GLY A 106 -0.99 5.67 -1.29
C GLY A 106 -0.99 6.12 0.16
N PHE A 107 -2.05 5.74 0.85
CA PHE A 107 -2.34 6.18 2.20
C PHE A 107 -2.81 5.02 3.05
N LEU A 108 -2.25 4.93 4.26
CA LEU A 108 -2.81 4.14 5.34
C LEU A 108 -3.77 5.02 6.14
N HIS A 109 -5.05 4.66 6.16
CA HIS A 109 -6.04 5.28 7.02
C HIS A 109 -6.16 4.47 8.30
N VAL A 110 -5.98 5.12 9.44
CA VAL A 110 -6.26 4.53 10.76
C VAL A 110 -7.33 5.37 11.43
N ASP A 111 -8.49 4.78 11.69
CA ASP A 111 -9.68 5.45 12.21
C ASP A 111 -10.00 6.75 11.43
N GLY A 112 -9.94 6.67 10.10
CA GLY A 112 -10.18 7.80 9.19
C GLY A 112 -9.02 8.80 9.05
N HIS A 113 -7.90 8.62 9.75
CA HIS A 113 -6.76 9.53 9.69
C HIS A 113 -5.73 9.05 8.65
N PRO A 114 -5.55 9.77 7.53
CA PRO A 114 -4.61 9.37 6.48
C PRO A 114 -3.15 9.60 6.88
N ARG A 115 -2.29 8.67 6.45
CA ARG A 115 -0.84 8.78 6.51
C ARG A 115 -0.25 8.26 5.21
N ASP A 116 0.65 9.03 4.61
CA ASP A 116 1.33 8.61 3.38
C ASP A 116 2.08 7.30 3.61
N LEU A 117 2.01 6.41 2.63
CA LEU A 117 2.82 5.21 2.54
C LEU A 117 3.98 5.45 1.55
N PRO A 118 5.12 4.75 1.71
CA PRO A 118 6.20 4.78 0.73
C PRO A 118 5.68 4.35 -0.65
N VAL A 119 6.07 5.06 -1.72
CA VAL A 119 5.52 4.82 -3.07
C VAL A 119 5.84 3.41 -3.55
N GLU A 120 7.02 2.89 -3.22
CA GLU A 120 7.45 1.53 -3.55
C GLU A 120 6.59 0.48 -2.83
N GLU A 121 6.16 0.74 -1.60
CA GLU A 121 5.19 -0.12 -0.92
C GLU A 121 3.83 -0.04 -1.62
N CYS A 122 3.37 1.15 -1.99
CA CYS A 122 2.12 1.30 -2.72
C CYS A 122 2.16 0.60 -4.08
N GLN A 123 3.31 0.63 -4.77
CA GLN A 123 3.54 -0.10 -6.01
C GLN A 123 3.50 -1.62 -5.79
N ARG A 124 4.03 -2.11 -4.66
CA ARG A 124 3.94 -3.52 -4.27
C ARG A 124 2.49 -3.95 -4.02
N LEU A 125 1.71 -3.13 -3.30
CA LEU A 125 0.28 -3.40 -3.07
C LEU A 125 -0.53 -3.32 -4.38
N LEU A 126 -0.19 -2.39 -5.27
CA LEU A 126 -0.80 -2.26 -6.59
C LEU A 126 -0.59 -3.51 -7.45
N ALA A 127 0.57 -4.17 -7.33
CA ALA A 127 0.87 -5.40 -8.06
C ALA A 127 -0.03 -6.57 -7.68
N CYS A 128 -0.74 -6.50 -6.55
CA CYS A 128 -1.74 -7.50 -6.14
C CYS A 128 -3.11 -7.31 -6.82
N LEU A 129 -3.32 -6.18 -7.51
CA LEU A 129 -4.58 -5.91 -8.22
C LEU A 129 -4.59 -6.59 -9.60
N PRO A 130 -5.76 -7.02 -10.11
CA PRO A 130 -5.88 -7.70 -11.40
C PRO A 130 -5.85 -6.70 -12.57
N LEU A 131 -4.77 -5.93 -12.64
CA LEU A 131 -4.51 -4.91 -13.65
C LEU A 131 -3.47 -5.36 -14.67
N THR A 132 -2.64 -6.34 -14.31
CA THR A 132 -1.62 -6.94 -15.17
C THR A 132 -2.11 -8.30 -15.64
N GLY A 133 -2.58 -8.38 -16.89
CA GLY A 133 -3.04 -9.62 -17.50
C GLY A 133 -3.33 -9.45 -18.99
N GLU A 134 -3.62 -10.56 -19.68
CA GLU A 134 -4.04 -10.56 -21.09
C GLU A 134 -5.46 -9.97 -21.31
N ASP A 135 -6.06 -9.36 -20.29
CA ASP A 135 -7.41 -8.80 -20.38
C ASP A 135 -7.36 -7.49 -21.19
N PRO A 136 -8.07 -7.38 -22.31
CA PRO A 136 -8.12 -6.15 -23.11
C PRO A 136 -8.82 -4.99 -22.39
N HIS A 137 -9.50 -5.26 -21.27
CA HIS A 137 -10.26 -4.28 -20.48
C HIS A 137 -9.84 -4.29 -18.99
N PRO A 138 -8.62 -3.84 -18.65
CA PRO A 138 -8.14 -3.82 -17.27
C PRO A 138 -9.03 -2.99 -16.32
N GLU A 139 -9.71 -1.97 -16.84
CA GLU A 139 -10.69 -1.18 -16.09
C GLU A 139 -11.90 -2.00 -15.65
N GLN A 140 -12.37 -2.93 -16.49
CA GLN A 140 -13.47 -3.83 -16.17
C GLN A 140 -13.03 -4.91 -15.17
N SER A 141 -11.77 -5.36 -15.25
CA SER A 141 -11.20 -6.29 -14.27
C SER A 141 -11.04 -5.66 -12.91
N LEU A 142 -10.60 -4.40 -12.84
CA LEU A 142 -10.55 -3.64 -11.60
C LEU A 142 -11.94 -3.44 -11.01
N LEU A 143 -12.94 -3.12 -11.85
CA LEU A 143 -14.32 -2.94 -11.41
C LEU A 143 -14.91 -4.23 -10.84
N ARG A 144 -14.76 -5.36 -11.55
CA ARG A 144 -15.20 -6.69 -11.06
C ARG A 144 -14.49 -7.08 -9.76
N PHE A 145 -13.21 -6.78 -9.65
CA PHE A 145 -12.44 -7.01 -8.42
C PHE A 145 -13.01 -6.20 -7.25
N TYR A 146 -13.26 -4.90 -7.48
CA TYR A 146 -13.85 -4.03 -6.48
C TYR A 146 -15.22 -4.54 -6.02
N GLU A 147 -16.13 -4.86 -6.96
CA GLU A 147 -17.46 -5.38 -6.66
C GLU A 147 -17.39 -6.68 -5.84
N ALA A 148 -16.46 -7.59 -6.17
CA ALA A 148 -16.27 -8.83 -5.42
C ALA A 148 -15.78 -8.56 -3.99
N MET A 149 -14.89 -7.59 -3.80
CA MET A 149 -14.39 -7.21 -2.47
C MET A 149 -15.45 -6.49 -1.65
N GLU A 150 -16.22 -5.61 -2.27
CA GLU A 150 -17.34 -4.91 -1.65
C GLU A 150 -18.42 -5.89 -1.17
N GLN A 151 -18.84 -6.83 -2.01
CA GLN A 151 -19.81 -7.88 -1.64
C GLN A 151 -19.30 -8.77 -0.51
N ARG A 152 -18.02 -9.14 -0.55
CA ARG A 152 -17.40 -9.93 0.53
C ARG A 152 -17.39 -9.14 1.84
N PHE A 153 -17.04 -7.86 1.78
CA PHE A 153 -17.03 -6.99 2.94
C PHE A 153 -18.43 -6.79 3.54
N ASP A 154 -19.43 -6.57 2.70
CA ASP A 154 -20.82 -6.44 3.12
C ASP A 154 -21.30 -7.69 3.90
N ARG A 155 -21.04 -8.87 3.33
CA ARG A 155 -21.41 -10.15 3.94
C ARG A 155 -20.65 -10.44 5.24
N ASP A 156 -19.34 -10.21 5.26
CA ASP A 156 -18.46 -10.66 6.33
C ASP A 156 -18.33 -9.61 7.47
N GLN A 157 -18.59 -8.32 7.22
CA GLN A 157 -18.38 -7.21 8.18
C GLN A 157 -19.58 -6.27 8.40
N LYS A 158 -20.80 -6.70 8.04
CA LYS A 158 -22.07 -5.99 8.37
C LYS A 158 -22.24 -4.60 7.75
N GLY A 159 -21.67 -4.34 6.57
CA GLY A 159 -22.15 -3.26 5.70
C GLY A 159 -21.64 -1.83 5.96
N GLU A 160 -20.41 -1.65 6.49
CA GLU A 160 -19.72 -0.33 6.50
C GLU A 160 -19.13 0.01 5.11
N LEU A 161 -19.99 0.11 4.09
CA LEU A 161 -19.57 0.35 2.70
C LEU A 161 -18.98 1.75 2.47
N ASP A 162 -19.12 2.67 3.43
CA ASP A 162 -18.45 3.98 3.43
C ASP A 162 -16.91 3.86 3.41
N ARG A 163 -16.39 2.67 3.72
CA ARG A 163 -14.95 2.35 3.73
C ARG A 163 -14.42 1.87 2.38
N CYS A 164 -15.31 1.60 1.43
CA CYS A 164 -14.97 1.13 0.09
C CYS A 164 -15.25 2.24 -0.92
N SER A 165 -14.29 2.54 -1.80
CA SER A 165 -14.56 3.40 -2.95
C SER A 165 -13.63 3.07 -4.10
N LEU A 166 -14.18 3.04 -5.30
CA LEU A 166 -13.42 2.99 -6.55
C LEU A 166 -13.84 4.14 -7.45
N GLU A 167 -12.86 4.91 -7.89
CA GLU A 167 -13.02 5.90 -8.95
C GLU A 167 -12.08 5.52 -10.09
N ILE A 168 -12.60 5.46 -11.32
CA ILE A 168 -11.82 5.27 -12.55
C ILE A 168 -12.15 6.43 -13.49
N ARG A 169 -11.11 7.12 -13.95
CA ARG A 169 -11.19 8.20 -14.93
C ARG A 169 -10.38 7.81 -16.15
N GLN A 170 -10.99 7.89 -17.33
CA GLN A 170 -10.27 7.74 -18.60
C GLN A 170 -9.77 9.10 -19.07
N GLU A 171 -8.49 9.18 -19.42
CA GLU A 171 -7.94 10.36 -20.05
C GLU A 171 -8.47 10.47 -21.48
N ILE A 172 -9.00 11.64 -21.88
CA ILE A 172 -9.63 11.82 -23.20
C ILE A 172 -8.58 11.96 -24.33
N TYR A 173 -7.39 12.48 -24.02
CA TYR A 173 -6.29 12.63 -24.97
C TYR A 173 -4.95 12.40 -24.23
N PRO A 174 -4.11 11.42 -24.63
CA PRO A 174 -4.17 10.64 -25.88
C PRO A 174 -5.20 9.48 -25.90
N GLY A 175 -6.01 9.28 -24.85
CA GLY A 175 -7.11 8.30 -24.87
C GLY A 175 -6.77 6.90 -24.34
N SER A 176 -5.49 6.63 -24.09
CA SER A 176 -4.95 5.29 -23.80
C SER A 176 -4.69 5.02 -22.32
N ALA A 177 -4.90 5.99 -21.45
CA ALA A 177 -4.59 5.91 -20.03
C ALA A 177 -5.82 6.07 -19.14
N PHE A 178 -5.80 5.30 -18.05
CA PHE A 178 -6.76 5.37 -16.97
C PHE A 178 -6.06 5.84 -15.70
N HIS A 179 -6.76 6.65 -14.92
CA HIS A 179 -6.38 7.02 -13.56
C HIS A 179 -7.42 6.47 -12.62
N ALA A 180 -6.97 5.74 -11.59
CA ALA A 180 -7.85 5.19 -10.59
C ALA A 180 -7.46 5.59 -9.19
N ARG A 181 -8.49 5.72 -8.35
CA ARG A 181 -8.37 5.82 -6.91
C ARG A 181 -9.18 4.68 -6.29
N LEU A 182 -8.48 3.80 -5.60
CA LEU A 182 -9.06 2.66 -4.90
C LEU A 182 -8.90 2.87 -3.40
N HIS A 183 -9.95 2.70 -2.63
CA HIS A 183 -9.94 2.68 -1.17
C HIS A 183 -10.63 1.42 -0.70
N LEU A 184 -9.91 0.58 0.03
CA LEU A 184 -10.42 -0.68 0.56
C LEU A 184 -9.83 -0.94 1.95
N PRO A 185 -10.52 -1.75 2.78
CA PRO A 185 -9.96 -2.27 4.01
C PRO A 185 -8.61 -2.97 3.79
N ALA A 186 -7.63 -2.72 4.68
CA ALA A 186 -6.25 -3.18 4.49
C ALA A 186 -6.13 -4.71 4.34
N GLN A 187 -7.07 -5.47 4.90
CA GLN A 187 -7.14 -6.93 4.79
C GLN A 187 -7.17 -7.45 3.35
N VAL A 188 -7.79 -6.71 2.43
CA VAL A 188 -7.91 -7.12 1.02
C VAL A 188 -6.52 -7.29 0.41
N PHE A 189 -5.61 -6.39 0.77
CA PHE A 189 -4.25 -6.41 0.28
C PHE A 189 -3.39 -7.47 0.96
N ILE A 190 -3.66 -7.81 2.23
CA ILE A 190 -2.93 -8.86 2.95
C ILE A 190 -3.25 -10.26 2.40
N GLU A 191 -4.52 -10.53 2.15
CA GLU A 191 -4.96 -11.85 1.68
C GLU A 191 -4.54 -12.12 0.23
N GLY A 192 -4.44 -11.08 -0.59
CA GLY A 192 -3.93 -11.16 -1.96
C GLY A 192 -2.44 -11.52 -2.06
N ILE A 193 -1.67 -11.32 -0.97
CA ILE A 193 -0.22 -11.57 -0.92
C ILE A 193 0.11 -12.99 -0.42
N SER A 194 -0.85 -13.69 0.19
CA SER A 194 -0.66 -15.05 0.71
C SER A 194 -1.04 -16.15 -0.29
N ARG A 195 -1.29 -15.81 -1.56
CA ARG A 195 -1.56 -16.73 -2.67
C ARG A 195 -0.46 -16.60 -3.72
#